data_AF-A0A355KSX7-F1
#
_entry.id   AF-A0A355KSX7-F1
#
_cell.length_a   1.000
_cell.length_b   1.000
_cell.length_c   1.000
_cell.angle_alpha   90.00
_cell.angle_beta   90.00
_cell.angle_gamma   90.00
#
_symmetry.space_group_name_H-M   'P 1'
#
loop_
_entity.id
_entity.type
_entity.pdbx_description
1 polymer ?
#
loop_
_entity_poly.entity_id
_entity_poly.type
_entity_poly.pdbx_seq_one_letter_code
_entity_poly.pdbx_strand_id
1 'polypeptide(L)' 'MTHAQDTAEKLRKIVAGQLSIVVDTIKDESTFDELGADSLDRVEIIMKIEEAFDVELDDDKAEKILNFGELRQYVETLRQ' A
#
# COMPACT_ATOMS: atom_id res chain seq x y z
N MET A 1 -15.28 -14.95 2.46
CA MET A 1 -14.19 -14.81 1.47
C MET A 1 -14.17 -13.40 0.87
N THR A 2 -14.40 -12.35 1.67
CA THR A 2 -14.74 -11.00 1.14
C THR A 2 -13.69 -9.93 1.49
N HIS A 3 -12.64 -10.28 2.22
CA HIS A 3 -11.70 -9.30 2.79
C HIS A 3 -10.56 -8.87 1.84
N ALA A 4 -10.16 -9.72 0.89
CA ALA A 4 -9.04 -9.44 -0.01
C ALA A 4 -9.37 -8.31 -1.02
N GLN A 5 -10.55 -8.34 -1.63
CA GLN A 5 -10.95 -7.31 -2.59
C GLN A 5 -11.13 -5.93 -1.93
N ASP A 6 -11.74 -5.87 -0.74
CA ASP A 6 -11.87 -4.61 0.02
C ASP A 6 -10.50 -4.04 0.44
N THR A 7 -9.54 -4.90 0.77
CA THR A 7 -8.18 -4.48 1.15
C THR A 7 -7.44 -3.86 -0.05
N ALA A 8 -7.50 -4.51 -1.22
CA ALA A 8 -6.90 -3.99 -2.44
C ALA A 8 -7.46 -2.61 -2.82
N GLU A 9 -8.78 -2.46 -2.83
CA GLU A 9 -9.43 -1.20 -3.23
C GLU A 9 -9.09 -0.05 -2.27
N LYS A 10 -9.11 -0.29 -0.96
CA LYS A 10 -8.73 0.72 0.04
C LYS A 10 -7.25 1.11 -0.07
N LEU A 11 -6.36 0.13 -0.19
CA LEU A 11 -4.93 0.38 -0.37
C LEU A 11 -4.66 1.23 -1.61
N ARG A 12 -5.28 0.88 -2.76
CA ARG A 12 -5.10 1.65 -3.99
C ARG A 12 -5.59 3.08 -3.82
N LYS A 13 -6.70 3.32 -3.11
CA LYS A 13 -7.19 4.68 -2.84
C LYS A 13 -6.22 5.50 -2.00
N ILE A 14 -5.59 4.89 -0.99
CA ILE A 14 -4.59 5.56 -0.14
C ILE A 14 -3.37 5.95 -0.97
N VAL A 15 -2.79 4.98 -1.71
CA VAL A 15 -1.62 5.21 -2.56
C VAL A 15 -1.91 6.23 -3.66
N ALA A 16 -3.05 6.09 -4.36
CA ALA A 16 -3.46 7.02 -5.40
C ALA A 16 -3.67 8.44 -4.88
N GLY A 17 -4.28 8.57 -3.69
CA GLY A 17 -4.51 9.85 -3.04
C GLY A 17 -3.21 10.52 -2.60
N GLN A 18 -2.24 9.76 -2.08
CA GLN A 18 -0.93 10.31 -1.72
C GLN A 18 -0.19 10.82 -2.96
N LEU A 19 -0.07 9.96 -3.99
CA LEU A 19 0.74 10.25 -5.16
C LEU A 19 0.02 11.15 -6.18
N SER A 20 -1.23 11.55 -5.89
CA SER A 20 -2.07 12.33 -6.81
C SER A 20 -2.23 11.68 -8.20
N ILE A 21 -2.32 10.34 -8.22
CA ILE A 21 -2.52 9.54 -9.43
C ILE A 21 -3.91 8.89 -9.46
N VAL A 22 -4.26 8.26 -10.58
CA VAL A 22 -5.55 7.57 -10.72
C VAL A 22 -5.45 6.15 -10.15
N VAL A 23 -6.44 5.72 -9.38
CA VAL A 23 -6.49 4.36 -8.79
C VAL A 23 -6.28 3.24 -9.83
N ASP A 24 -6.81 3.45 -11.04
CA ASP A 24 -6.73 2.48 -12.15
C ASP A 24 -5.32 2.33 -12.75
N THR A 25 -4.40 3.28 -12.49
CA THR A 25 -3.01 3.17 -12.97
C THR A 25 -2.15 2.30 -12.07
N ILE A 26 -2.62 2.01 -10.85
CA ILE A 26 -1.90 1.16 -9.89
C ILE A 26 -2.20 -0.29 -10.22
N LYS A 27 -1.18 -1.06 -10.59
CA LYS A 27 -1.27 -2.51 -10.77
C LYS A 27 -0.53 -3.22 -9.65
N ASP A 28 -0.82 -4.51 -9.45
CA ASP A 28 -0.11 -5.31 -8.45
C ASP A 28 1.40 -5.40 -8.79
N GLU A 29 1.75 -5.40 -10.08
CA GLU A 29 3.16 -5.33 -10.53
C GLU A 29 3.80 -3.94 -10.45
N SER A 30 3.04 -2.86 -10.24
CA SER A 30 3.57 -1.50 -10.23
C SER A 30 4.48 -1.28 -9.02
N THR A 31 5.69 -0.80 -9.28
CA THR A 31 6.62 -0.43 -8.19
C THR A 31 6.29 0.95 -7.64
N PHE A 32 6.62 1.20 -6.37
CA PHE A 32 6.44 2.53 -5.77
C PHE A 32 7.25 3.59 -6.53
N ASP A 33 8.44 3.24 -7.00
CA ASP A 33 9.28 4.12 -7.82
C ASP A 33 8.63 4.46 -9.17
N GLU A 34 8.00 3.48 -9.85
CA GLU A 34 7.27 3.70 -11.11
C GLU A 34 6.04 4.59 -10.93
N LEU A 35 5.38 4.47 -9.77
CA LEU A 35 4.24 5.32 -9.40
C LEU A 35 4.67 6.72 -8.96
N GLY A 36 5.98 6.97 -8.84
CA GLY A 36 6.54 8.26 -8.45
C GLY A 36 6.51 8.52 -6.95
N ALA A 37 6.42 7.48 -6.11
CA ALA A 37 6.53 7.60 -4.67
C ALA A 37 7.99 7.82 -4.27
N ASP A 38 8.28 8.94 -3.62
CA ASP A 38 9.58 9.14 -3.00
C ASP A 38 9.65 8.50 -1.60
N SER A 39 10.80 8.63 -0.93
CA SER A 39 10.98 8.07 0.42
C SER A 39 10.03 8.68 1.46
N LEU A 40 9.62 9.94 1.30
CA LEU A 40 8.68 10.60 2.21
C LEU A 40 7.25 10.11 1.93
N ASP A 41 6.87 10.01 0.67
CA ASP A 41 5.58 9.46 0.25
C ASP A 41 5.41 8.03 0.75
N ARG A 42 6.46 7.20 0.68
CA ARG A 42 6.42 5.83 1.21
C ARG A 42 6.11 5.81 2.71
N VAL A 43 6.77 6.68 3.50
CA VAL A 43 6.51 6.81 4.94
C VAL A 43 5.07 7.29 5.21
N GLU A 44 4.58 8.28 4.46
CA GLU A 44 3.20 8.76 4.60
C GLU A 44 2.15 7.71 4.19
N ILE A 45 2.41 6.94 3.14
CA ILE A 45 1.57 5.82 2.71
C ILE A 45 1.48 4.77 3.81
N ILE A 46 2.63 4.36 4.37
CA ILE A 46 2.71 3.38 5.46
C ILE A 46 1.86 3.85 6.64
N MET A 47 2.09 5.07 7.14
CA MET A 47 1.32 5.62 8.27
C MET A 47 -0.19 5.67 7.99
N LYS A 48 -0.61 6.07 6.78
CA LYS A 48 -2.04 6.09 6.41
C LYS A 48 -2.65 4.69 6.34
N ILE A 49 -1.86 3.69 5.96
CA ILE A 49 -2.30 2.29 5.92
C ILE A 49 -2.46 1.76 7.34
N GLU A 50 -1.49 2.01 8.22
CA GLU A 50 -1.57 1.64 9.63
C GLU A 50 -2.84 2.20 10.28
N GLU A 51 -3.11 3.49 10.10
CA GLU A 51 -4.32 4.14 10.62
C GLU A 51 -5.61 3.60 9.97
N ALA A 52 -5.62 3.42 8.64
CA ALA A 52 -6.83 3.00 7.92
C ALA A 52 -7.24 1.54 8.19
N PHE A 53 -6.27 0.69 8.49
CA PHE A 53 -6.47 -0.74 8.70
C PHE A 53 -6.31 -1.18 10.16
N ASP A 54 -5.92 -0.27 11.06
CA ASP A 54 -5.61 -0.55 12.47
C ASP A 54 -4.56 -1.66 12.59
N VAL A 55 -3.46 -1.52 11.84
CA VAL A 55 -2.34 -2.46 11.78
C VAL A 55 -1.02 -1.73 12.07
N GLU A 56 0.00 -2.48 12.45
CA GLU A 56 1.36 -1.97 12.64
C GLU A 56 2.28 -2.65 11.60
N LEU A 57 2.88 -1.85 10.73
CA LEU A 57 3.78 -2.30 9.70
C LEU A 57 5.21 -2.25 10.24
N ASP A 58 5.94 -3.35 10.10
CA ASP A 58 7.35 -3.42 10.50
C ASP A 58 8.18 -2.62 9.47
N ASP A 59 8.83 -1.54 9.91
CA ASP A 59 9.65 -0.66 9.07
C ASP A 59 10.66 -1.46 8.22
N ASP A 60 11.36 -2.44 8.80
CA ASP A 60 12.37 -3.24 8.09
C ASP A 60 11.74 -4.11 6.99
N LYS A 61 10.47 -4.49 7.15
CA LYS A 61 9.71 -5.23 6.12
C LYS A 61 9.13 -4.27 5.11
N ALA A 62 8.52 -3.17 5.55
CA ALA A 62 7.90 -2.17 4.70
C ALA A 62 8.91 -1.53 3.75
N GLU A 63 10.14 -1.29 4.21
CA GLU A 63 11.23 -0.81 3.37
C GLU A 63 11.57 -1.77 2.22
N LYS A 64 11.47 -3.09 2.45
CA LYS A 64 11.77 -4.14 1.46
C LYS A 64 10.66 -4.35 0.44
N ILE A 65 9.47 -3.77 0.66
CA ILE A 65 8.35 -3.87 -0.26
C ILE A 65 8.60 -2.97 -1.47
N LEU A 66 8.67 -3.59 -2.65
CA LEU A 66 9.01 -2.92 -3.89
C LEU A 66 7.78 -2.53 -4.71
N ASN A 67 6.74 -3.37 -4.69
CA ASN A 67 5.54 -3.19 -5.51
C ASN A 67 4.24 -3.23 -4.68
N PHE A 68 3.16 -2.78 -5.31
CA PHE A 68 1.84 -2.71 -4.68
C PHE A 68 1.30 -4.09 -4.27
N GLY A 69 1.56 -5.13 -5.05
CA GLY A 69 1.11 -6.49 -4.76
C GLY A 69 1.71 -7.03 -3.45
N GLU A 70 3.01 -6.81 -3.24
CA GLU A 70 3.71 -7.15 -2.00
C GLU A 70 3.15 -6.39 -0.79
N LEU A 71 2.90 -5.08 -0.94
CA LEU A 71 2.27 -4.27 0.10
C LEU A 71 0.91 -4.82 0.49
N ARG A 72 0.07 -5.11 -0.50
CA ARG A 72 -1.26 -5.68 -0.30
C ARG A 72 -1.18 -7.01 0.45
N GLN A 73 -0.33 -7.92 0.01
CA GLN A 73 -0.19 -9.23 0.64
C GLN A 73 0.31 -9.11 2.08
N TYR A 74 1.21 -8.16 2.36
CA TYR A 74 1.71 -7.92 3.70
C TYR A 74 0.60 -7.44 4.64
N VAL A 75 -0.16 -6.43 4.22
CA VAL A 75 -1.33 -5.92 4.98
C VAL A 75 -2.39 -7.01 5.18
N GLU A 76 -2.69 -7.80 4.15
CA GLU A 76 -3.63 -8.92 4.26
C GLU A 76 -3.18 -9.98 5.28
N THR A 77 -1.86 -10.19 5.42
CA THR A 77 -1.29 -11.14 6.39
C THR A 77 -1.42 -10.65 7.83
N LEU A 78 -1.34 -9.34 8.05
CA LEU A 78 -1.50 -8.74 9.39
C LEU A 78 -2.96 -8.74 9.87
N ARG A 79 -3.92 -8.82 8.95
CA ARG A 79 -5.37 -8.76 9.23
C ARG A 79 -6.04 -10.15 9.35
N GLN A 80 -5.27 -11.23 9.39
CA GLN A 80 -5.79 -12.60 9.59
C GLN A 80 -6.02 -12.89 11.07
#